data_AF-A0A286A206-F1
#
_entry.id   AF-A0A286A206-F1
#
_cell.length_a   1.000
_cell.length_b   1.000
_cell.length_c   1.000
_cell.angle_alpha   90.00
_cell.angle_beta   90.00
_cell.angle_gamma   90.00
#
_symmetry.space_group_name_H-M   'P 1'
#
loop_
_entity.id
_entity.type
_entity.pdbx_description
1 polymer ?
#
loop_
_entity_poly.entity_id
_entity_poly.type
_entity_poly.pdbx_seq_one_letter_code
_entity_poly.pdbx_strand_id
1 'polypeptide(L)' 'MKNKNFSDYEIDLSTSPPSCLPAGMDKSNFRDITRRGDQWKRYLDVETGKEHDCSEYFAESQRLNDL' A
#
# COMPACT_ATOMS: atom_id res chain seq x y z
N MET A 1 -2.62 17.62 -4.09
CA MET A 1 -2.49 16.89 -2.80
C MET A 1 -1.07 16.36 -2.74
N LYS A 2 -0.32 16.64 -1.66
CA LYS A 2 1.12 16.31 -1.58
C LYS A 2 1.27 14.86 -1.13
N ASN A 3 1.85 14.02 -1.97
CA ASN A 3 2.30 12.69 -1.58
C ASN A 3 3.32 12.86 -0.45
N LYS A 4 3.06 12.27 0.72
CA LYS A 4 4.09 12.13 1.75
C LYS A 4 4.90 10.89 1.37
N ASN A 5 6.13 11.11 0.89
CA ASN A 5 7.09 10.02 0.75
C ASN A 5 7.64 9.72 2.14
N PHE A 6 7.33 8.54 2.65
CA PHE A 6 8.17 7.88 3.63
C PHE A 6 9.27 7.18 2.83
N SER A 7 10.52 7.22 3.29
CA SER A 7 11.67 6.69 2.53
C SER A 7 11.44 5.28 1.97
N ASP A 8 10.65 4.49 2.69
CA ASP A 8 10.39 3.07 2.41
C ASP A 8 8.98 2.78 1.87
N TYR A 9 8.06 3.77 1.86
CA TYR A 9 6.67 3.58 1.42
C TYR A 9 6.15 4.71 0.53
N GLU A 10 5.47 4.31 -0.54
CA GLU A 10 4.73 5.19 -1.45
C GLU A 10 3.25 5.22 -1.06
N ILE A 11 2.80 6.36 -0.52
CA ILE A 11 1.39 6.59 -0.22
C ILE A 11 0.73 7.35 -1.37
N ASP A 12 -0.24 6.70 -2.02
CA ASP A 12 -1.08 7.29 -3.06
C ASP A 12 -2.49 7.59 -2.51
N LEU A 13 -2.70 8.88 -2.20
CA LEU A 13 -3.98 9.42 -1.71
C LEU A 13 -4.95 9.81 -2.85
N SER A 14 -4.58 9.62 -4.11
CA SER A 14 -5.47 9.90 -5.24
C SER A 14 -6.53 8.81 -5.46
N THR A 15 -6.34 7.65 -4.83
CA THR A 15 -7.26 6.51 -4.88
C THR A 15 -8.18 6.47 -3.65
N SER A 16 -9.34 5.84 -3.79
CA SER A 16 -10.31 5.65 -2.70
C SER A 16 -10.77 4.19 -2.66
N PRO A 17 -10.38 3.40 -1.62
CA PRO A 17 -9.46 3.78 -0.53
C PRO A 17 -8.02 4.05 -1.02
N PRO A 18 -7.18 4.77 -0.24
CA PRO A 18 -5.79 5.06 -0.59
C PRO A 18 -4.91 3.81 -0.65
N SER A 19 -3.79 3.91 -1.36
CA SER A 19 -2.76 2.87 -1.45
C SER A 19 -1.52 3.25 -0.63
N CYS A 20 -0.86 2.27 -0.01
CA CYS A 20 0.37 2.42 0.75
C CYS A 20 1.23 1.18 0.55
N LEU A 21 2.02 1.15 -0.54
CA LEU A 21 2.91 0.03 -0.87
C LEU A 21 4.37 0.42 -0.60
N PRO A 22 5.25 -0.55 -0.35
CA PRO A 22 6.69 -0.30 -0.29
C PRO A 22 7.20 0.40 -1.56
N ALA A 23 8.09 1.37 -1.38
CA ALA A 23 8.70 2.10 -2.48
C ALA A 23 9.56 1.17 -3.36
N GLY A 24 9.55 1.38 -4.68
CA GLY A 24 10.35 0.59 -5.63
C GLY A 24 9.87 -0.84 -5.88
N MET A 25 8.73 -1.26 -5.30
CA MET A 25 8.11 -2.54 -5.62
C MET A 25 7.57 -2.54 -7.05
N ASP A 26 7.82 -3.60 -7.82
CA ASP A 26 7.14 -3.81 -9.10
C ASP A 26 5.69 -4.20 -8.85
N LYS A 27 4.77 -3.42 -9.44
CA LYS A 27 3.32 -3.54 -9.27
C LYS A 27 2.63 -4.05 -10.55
N SER A 28 3.40 -4.40 -11.58
CA SER A 28 2.89 -4.85 -12.88
C SER A 28 1.94 -6.06 -12.78
N ASN A 29 2.23 -6.97 -11.85
CA ASN A 29 1.47 -8.19 -11.59
C ASN A 29 0.38 -8.02 -10.51
N PHE A 30 0.19 -6.82 -9.98
CA PHE A 30 -0.75 -6.64 -8.88
C PHE A 30 -2.18 -6.56 -9.41
N ARG A 31 -3.11 -7.18 -8.69
CA ARG A 31 -4.54 -7.10 -8.92
C ARG A 31 -5.22 -6.54 -7.69
N ASP A 32 -6.05 -5.53 -7.89
CA ASP A 32 -6.82 -4.92 -6.82
C ASP A 32 -7.87 -5.94 -6.32
N ILE A 33 -7.75 -6.31 -5.04
CA ILE A 33 -8.68 -7.21 -4.33
C ILE A 33 -9.35 -6.49 -3.15
N THR A 34 -9.36 -5.15 -3.18
CA THR A 34 -9.93 -4.30 -2.13
C THR A 34 -11.41 -4.62 -1.93
N ARG A 35 -11.81 -4.83 -0.67
CA ARG A 35 -13.18 -5.15 -0.31
C ARG A 35 -13.97 -3.89 0.03
N ARG A 36 -15.28 -3.95 -0.13
CA ARG A 36 -16.17 -2.86 0.30
C ARG A 36 -16.04 -2.68 1.80
N GLY A 37 -15.63 -1.48 2.22
CA GLY A 37 -15.43 -1.13 3.63
C GLY A 37 -13.95 -1.08 4.06
N ASP A 38 -13.02 -1.52 3.21
CA ASP A 38 -11.59 -1.38 3.48
C ASP A 38 -11.20 0.10 3.50
N GLN A 39 -10.40 0.49 4.48
CA GLN A 39 -9.86 1.85 4.60
C GLN A 39 -8.60 2.07 3.76
N TRP A 40 -7.97 0.98 3.32
CA TRP A 40 -6.73 0.96 2.53
C TRP A 40 -6.85 -0.08 1.42
N LYS A 41 -6.14 0.12 0.31
CA LYS A 41 -6.13 -0.86 -0.78
C LYS A 41 -5.50 -2.19 -0.39
N ARG A 42 -6.00 -3.26 -1.01
CA ARG A 42 -5.40 -4.59 -0.94
C ARG A 42 -5.09 -5.08 -2.34
N TYR A 43 -3.91 -5.66 -2.51
CA TYR A 43 -3.48 -6.19 -3.79
C TYR A 43 -3.09 -7.66 -3.67
N LEU A 44 -3.42 -8.45 -4.69
CA LEU A 44 -2.86 -9.78 -4.90
C LEU A 44 -1.77 -9.67 -5.96
N ASP A 45 -0.55 -10.05 -5.61
CA ASP A 45 0.47 -10.37 -6.59
C ASP A 45 0.14 -11.73 -7.21
N VAL A 46 -0.27 -11.73 -8.49
CA VAL A 46 -0.69 -12.97 -9.16
C VAL A 46 0.47 -13.86 -9.58
N GLU A 47 1.69 -13.35 -9.58
CA GLU A 47 2.89 -14.14 -9.88
C GLU A 47 3.27 -15.00 -8.67
N THR A 48 3.29 -14.40 -7.48
CA THR A 48 3.72 -15.07 -6.24
C THR A 48 2.56 -15.64 -5.43
N GLY A 49 1.32 -15.18 -5.68
CA GLY A 49 0.15 -15.47 -4.85
C GLY A 49 0.11 -14.71 -3.53
N LYS A 50 1.02 -13.75 -3.31
CA LYS A 50 1.11 -12.98 -2.07
C LYS A 50 0.08 -11.85 -2.02
N GLU A 51 -0.57 -11.71 -0.88
CA GLU A 51 -1.40 -10.53 -0.60
C GLU A 51 -0.57 -9.40 0.01
N HIS A 52 -0.87 -8.19 -0.44
CA HIS A 52 -0.29 -6.92 -0.03
C HIS A 52 -1.39 -6.05 0.56
N ASP A 53 -1.50 -6.03 1.88
CA ASP A 53 -2.46 -5.22 2.61
C ASP A 53 -1.84 -3.86 2.97
N CYS A 54 -2.33 -2.78 2.35
CA CYS A 54 -1.79 -1.45 2.58
C CYS A 54 -2.05 -0.96 4.02
N SER A 55 -3.01 -1.53 4.75
CA SER A 55 -3.20 -1.17 6.16
C SER A 55 -2.06 -1.65 7.04
N GLU A 56 -1.49 -2.83 6.74
CA GLU A 56 -0.33 -3.37 7.44
C GLU A 56 0.92 -2.53 7.17
N TYR A 57 1.16 -2.19 5.90
CA TYR A 57 2.27 -1.33 5.50
C TYR A 57 2.14 0.09 6.06
N PHE A 58 0.93 0.64 6.11
CA PHE A 58 0.72 1.94 6.72
C PHE A 58 1.06 1.91 8.21
N ALA A 59 0.60 0.89 8.95
CA ALA A 59 0.92 0.74 10.37
C ALA A 59 2.43 0.56 10.61
N GLU A 60 3.12 -0.20 9.77
CA GLU A 60 4.58 -0.35 9.81
C GLU A 60 5.30 0.98 9.53
N SER A 61 4.85 1.72 8.50
CA SER A 61 5.40 3.03 8.18
C SER A 61 5.31 4.00 9.36
N GLN A 62 4.17 4.03 10.08
CA GLN A 62 4.03 4.90 11.25
C GLN A 62 5.02 4.52 12.35
N ARG A 63 5.20 3.23 12.64
CA ARG A 63 6.15 2.76 13.67
C ARG A 63 7.59 3.16 13.36
N LEU A 64 8.00 3.10 12.09
CA LEU A 64 9.36 3.45 11.68
C LEU A 64 9.63 4.96 11.72
N ASN A 65 8.61 5.81 11.57
CA ASN A 65 8.76 7.26 11.67
C ASN A 65 8.77 7.78 13.12
N ASP A 66 8.27 6.98 14.06
CA ASP A 66 8.29 7.29 15.49
C ASP A 66 9.63 6.90 16.17
N LEU A 67 10.54 6.25 15.43
CA LEU A 67 11.90 5.85 15.85
C LEU A 67 12.95 6.83 15.32
#